data_AF-A0A1Z5K4L9-F1
#
_entry.id   AF-A0A1Z5K4L9-F1
#
_cell.length_a   1.000
_cell.length_b   1.000
_cell.length_c   1.000
_cell.angle_alpha   90.00
_cell.angle_beta   90.00
_cell.angle_gamma   90.00
#
_symmetry.space_group_name_H-M   'P 1'
#
loop_
_entity.id
_entity.type
_entity.pdbx_description
1 polymer ?
#
loop_
_entity_poly.entity_id
_entity_poly.type
_entity_poly.pdbx_seq_one_letter_code
_entity_poly.pdbx_strand_id
1 'polypeptide(L)'
;MQSAPLAQSQPRLRTSRSTEDRKGQNAETNGDEKRRRGRVSYWLFRSLPSADKKPRSNSWKDLQLVARWNNKKASGDVLCLPSREGASDDDEEDMGSISSGSSLSTVGELQQQQEEMVLLDSPRPDFQEGSKLRVIPPYHSKEDPIFDLQQYMAKREMTATQEKWNALTMIPSPLYCIYFLLTGRWLDPSLVQGILNDASYRYNVPDGCLAHQSWHNMPALPPLPVLAAAFGIIFHAPFSFLYHWKYAHSLPPGAARTTHWSRRMDQAMIHFASACMSYATSGSWDFFVANCLFNADCMYRQFKTRVRPRRNKIRIIISILAYTIPIFRRGDAELFLKLWFVLLISGWLFIQYPIGGWSHAAFHLTIAFAPPLLMLAALDLPASQEALTRAAQCAAATLER
;
A
#
# COMPACT_ATOMS: atom_id res chain seq x y z
N MET A 1 34.84 -36.92 -44.24
CA MET A 1 34.66 -35.63 -43.52
C MET A 1 35.02 -35.87 -42.06
N GLN A 2 36.26 -35.53 -41.69
CA GLN A 2 36.81 -35.71 -40.35
C GLN A 2 36.73 -34.38 -39.61
N SER A 3 36.16 -34.41 -38.41
CA SER A 3 36.01 -33.29 -37.49
C SER A 3 37.31 -33.00 -36.75
N ALA A 4 37.80 -31.76 -36.87
CA ALA A 4 38.93 -31.24 -36.11
C ALA A 4 38.50 -30.78 -34.70
N PRO A 5 39.33 -30.97 -33.66
CA PRO A 5 39.04 -30.45 -32.32
C PRO A 5 39.60 -29.03 -32.13
N LEU A 6 38.78 -28.14 -31.57
CA LEU A 6 39.18 -26.80 -31.13
C LEU A 6 39.76 -26.87 -29.72
N ALA A 7 41.02 -26.46 -29.60
CA ALA A 7 41.78 -26.36 -28.35
C ALA A 7 41.32 -25.15 -27.52
N GLN A 8 41.06 -25.38 -26.22
CA GLN A 8 40.90 -24.32 -25.22
C GLN A 8 42.27 -24.00 -24.60
N SER A 9 42.70 -22.75 -24.72
CA SER A 9 43.88 -22.21 -24.06
C SER A 9 43.51 -21.70 -22.65
N GLN A 10 44.23 -22.18 -21.64
CA GLN A 10 44.23 -21.58 -20.30
C GLN A 10 45.37 -20.56 -20.15
N PRO A 11 45.16 -19.44 -19.44
CA PRO A 11 46.24 -18.55 -19.07
C PRO A 11 47.02 -19.05 -17.83
N ARG A 12 48.33 -19.25 -18.03
CA ARG A 12 49.34 -19.45 -16.96
C ARG A 12 49.49 -18.16 -16.15
N LEU A 13 49.28 -18.24 -14.84
CA LEU A 13 49.75 -17.23 -13.89
C LEU A 13 51.15 -17.59 -13.40
N ARG A 14 52.04 -16.61 -13.51
CA ARG A 14 53.49 -16.67 -13.33
C ARG A 14 53.81 -16.46 -11.85
N THR A 15 54.53 -17.40 -11.27
CA THR A 15 55.16 -17.29 -9.95
C THR A 15 56.39 -16.38 -10.03
N SER A 16 56.50 -15.42 -9.12
CA SER A 16 57.79 -14.82 -8.75
C SER A 16 57.94 -14.82 -7.24
N ARG A 17 58.94 -15.58 -6.81
CA ARG A 17 59.48 -15.74 -5.47
C ARG A 17 60.41 -14.56 -5.20
N SER A 18 60.31 -13.93 -4.03
CA SER A 18 61.40 -13.15 -3.44
C SER A 18 61.36 -13.36 -1.94
N THR A 19 62.46 -13.93 -1.45
CA THR A 19 62.83 -14.17 -0.06
C THR A 19 63.48 -12.92 0.51
N GLU A 20 63.09 -12.48 1.72
CA GLU A 20 64.07 -11.99 2.69
C GLU A 20 63.52 -11.99 4.11
N ASP A 21 64.39 -12.46 5.01
CA ASP A 21 64.22 -12.65 6.44
C ASP A 21 64.07 -11.33 7.20
N ARG A 22 63.19 -11.31 8.21
CA ARG A 22 63.56 -10.69 9.50
C ARG A 22 62.78 -11.28 10.68
N LYS A 23 63.54 -11.98 11.53
CA LYS A 23 63.20 -12.35 12.90
C LYS A 23 62.90 -11.09 13.74
N GLY A 24 61.87 -11.22 14.57
CA GLY A 24 61.82 -10.61 15.89
C GLY A 24 61.02 -9.32 16.00
N GLN A 25 59.76 -9.44 16.44
CA GLN A 25 59.33 -8.88 17.72
C GLN A 25 57.91 -9.37 18.04
N ASN A 26 57.79 -10.02 19.20
CA ASN A 26 56.54 -10.26 19.88
C ASN A 26 55.97 -8.94 20.41
N ALA A 27 54.65 -8.96 20.62
CA ALA A 27 53.80 -8.01 21.34
C ALA A 27 53.05 -7.00 20.45
N GLU A 28 51.75 -6.91 20.75
CA GLU A 28 50.78 -5.91 20.27
C GLU A 28 50.34 -6.00 18.80
N THR A 29 49.38 -6.87 18.52
CA THR A 29 48.29 -6.60 17.55
C THR A 29 47.24 -7.72 17.62
N ASN A 30 46.46 -7.73 18.71
CA ASN A 30 45.28 -8.58 18.81
C ASN A 30 44.09 -7.82 19.41
N GLY A 31 43.97 -6.54 19.07
CA GLY A 31 42.92 -5.68 19.58
C GLY A 31 42.77 -4.43 18.76
N ASP A 32 42.19 -4.53 17.56
CA ASP A 32 41.42 -3.40 17.00
C ASP A 32 40.50 -3.76 15.81
N GLU A 33 40.50 -5.00 15.31
CA GLU A 33 39.59 -5.41 14.23
C GLU A 33 38.24 -5.97 14.72
N LYS A 34 37.74 -5.42 15.83
CA LYS A 34 36.38 -5.66 16.36
C LYS A 34 35.61 -4.37 16.71
N ARG A 35 36.11 -3.20 16.28
CA ARG A 35 35.52 -1.87 16.55
C ARG A 35 34.90 -1.20 15.32
N ARG A 36 34.18 -1.95 14.47
CA ARG A 36 33.22 -1.37 13.49
C ARG A 36 31.95 -2.22 13.31
N ARG A 37 31.38 -2.71 14.41
CA ARG A 37 29.93 -3.00 14.46
C ARG A 37 29.29 -1.96 15.36
N GLY A 38 28.39 -1.18 14.76
CA GLY A 38 27.73 -0.06 15.40
C GLY A 38 27.12 -0.46 16.73
N ARG A 39 27.33 0.40 17.74
CA ARG A 39 26.54 0.41 18.96
C ARG A 39 25.09 0.66 18.57
N VAL A 40 24.30 -0.40 18.48
CA VAL A 40 22.86 -0.30 18.64
C VAL A 40 22.64 -0.14 20.14
N SER A 41 22.27 1.07 20.54
CA SER A 41 21.83 1.36 21.90
C SER A 41 20.58 0.52 22.19
N TYR A 42 20.74 -0.53 22.98
CA TYR A 42 19.63 -1.26 23.58
C TYR A 42 18.90 -0.31 24.52
N TRP A 43 17.78 0.25 24.07
CA TRP A 43 16.75 0.73 24.98
C TRP A 43 16.09 -0.50 25.59
N LEU A 44 16.35 -0.72 26.88
CA LEU A 44 15.63 -1.68 27.71
C LEU A 44 14.13 -1.35 27.65
N PHE A 45 13.34 -2.17 26.96
CA PHE A 45 11.94 -2.35 27.28
C PHE A 45 11.81 -3.55 28.20
N ARG A 46 11.30 -3.29 29.41
CA ARG A 46 10.89 -4.31 30.37
C ARG A 46 9.97 -5.31 29.68
N SER A 47 10.41 -6.55 29.65
CA SER A 47 9.61 -7.74 29.44
C SER A 47 8.44 -7.74 30.42
N LEU A 48 7.22 -7.77 29.89
CA LEU A 48 6.04 -8.20 30.66
C LEU A 48 6.16 -9.71 30.91
N PRO A 49 5.81 -10.20 32.11
CA PRO A 49 5.90 -11.62 32.41
C PRO A 49 4.87 -12.41 31.60
N SER A 50 5.35 -13.47 30.94
CA SER A 50 4.53 -14.54 30.41
C SER A 50 3.73 -15.17 31.55
N ALA A 51 2.41 -15.12 31.45
CA ALA A 51 1.51 -15.80 32.37
C ALA A 51 0.67 -16.79 31.57
N ASP A 52 1.07 -18.06 31.64
CA ASP A 52 0.17 -19.20 31.49
C ASP A 52 -1.02 -19.00 32.43
N LYS A 53 -2.20 -18.72 31.87
CA LYS A 53 -3.51 -18.95 32.51
C LYS A 53 -4.62 -18.91 31.46
N LYS A 54 -5.43 -19.97 31.50
CA LYS A 54 -6.64 -20.24 30.69
C LYS A 54 -7.56 -19.01 30.54
N PRO A 55 -8.29 -18.90 29.42
CA PRO A 55 -9.15 -17.76 29.16
C PRO A 55 -10.37 -17.80 30.10
N ARG A 56 -10.53 -16.74 30.91
CA ARG A 56 -11.80 -16.38 31.53
C ARG A 56 -12.41 -15.24 30.73
N SER A 57 -13.67 -15.45 30.37
CA SER A 57 -14.57 -14.54 29.67
C SER A 57 -14.69 -13.16 30.34
N ASN A 58 -14.93 -12.16 29.48
CA ASN A 58 -15.49 -10.83 29.74
C ASN A 58 -14.54 -9.73 30.25
N SER A 59 -14.13 -8.82 29.36
CA SER A 59 -14.13 -7.37 29.62
C SER A 59 -13.79 -6.58 28.35
N TRP A 60 -14.80 -6.04 27.67
CA TRP A 60 -14.67 -4.99 26.64
C TRP A 60 -14.65 -3.57 27.25
N LYS A 61 -14.39 -3.42 28.56
CA LYS A 61 -14.56 -2.14 29.28
C LYS A 61 -13.28 -1.33 29.48
N ASP A 62 -12.10 -1.85 29.15
CA ASP A 62 -10.82 -1.17 29.48
C ASP A 62 -10.20 -0.34 28.34
N LEU A 63 -10.90 -0.17 27.21
CA LEU A 63 -10.42 0.65 26.07
C LEU A 63 -10.89 2.11 26.08
N GLN A 64 -11.57 2.59 27.12
CA GLN A 64 -12.05 3.98 27.20
C GLN A 64 -11.18 4.94 28.05
N LEU A 65 -10.04 4.49 28.59
CA LEU A 65 -9.32 5.23 29.64
C LEU A 65 -7.97 5.86 29.25
N VAL A 66 -7.76 6.22 27.98
CA VAL A 66 -6.51 6.90 27.52
C VAL A 66 -6.76 8.26 26.83
N ALA A 67 -7.94 8.86 26.97
CA ALA A 67 -8.20 10.20 26.44
C ALA A 67 -8.77 11.15 27.50
N ARG A 68 -7.97 11.52 28.52
CA ARG A 68 -8.25 12.69 29.38
C ARG A 68 -7.06 13.12 30.23
N TRP A 69 -6.21 13.99 29.67
CA TRP A 69 -5.29 14.90 30.39
C TRP A 69 -4.80 15.89 29.30
N ASN A 70 -5.03 17.21 29.28
CA ASN A 70 -4.86 18.22 30.33
C ASN A 70 -5.61 19.51 29.91
N ASN A 71 -6.53 20.03 30.72
CA ASN A 71 -6.77 21.48 30.81
C ASN A 71 -7.55 21.83 32.10
N LYS A 72 -6.85 22.47 33.03
CA LYS A 72 -7.34 23.20 34.21
C LYS A 72 -6.46 24.45 34.27
N LYS A 73 -6.92 25.69 34.48
CA LYS A 73 -8.09 26.20 35.20
C LYS A 73 -8.35 27.64 34.73
N ALA A 74 -9.61 27.99 34.49
CA ALA A 74 -10.17 29.29 34.86
C ALA A 74 -11.64 29.05 35.22
N SER A 75 -12.00 29.51 36.41
CA SER A 75 -13.30 29.40 37.07
C SER A 75 -14.38 30.25 36.41
N GLY A 76 -15.63 29.78 36.42
CA GLY A 76 -16.80 30.64 36.21
C GLY A 76 -18.01 29.90 35.67
N ASP A 77 -18.94 29.64 36.59
CA ASP A 77 -20.38 29.48 36.43
C ASP A 77 -20.98 28.32 35.60
N VAL A 78 -21.76 27.55 36.35
CA VAL A 78 -22.62 26.43 35.95
C VAL A 78 -23.80 26.98 35.15
N LEU A 79 -23.87 26.64 33.87
CA LEU A 79 -25.05 26.81 33.03
C LEU A 79 -25.44 25.44 32.50
N CYS A 80 -26.55 24.91 33.03
CA CYS A 80 -27.19 23.70 32.52
C CYS A 80 -27.64 23.94 31.07
N LEU A 81 -27.07 23.17 30.14
CA LEU A 81 -27.56 23.05 28.76
C LEU A 81 -28.20 21.67 28.58
N PRO A 82 -29.34 21.58 27.87
CA PRO A 82 -30.01 20.31 27.63
C PRO A 82 -29.22 19.45 26.62
N SER A 83 -29.34 18.13 26.80
CA SER A 83 -28.83 17.10 25.90
C SER A 83 -29.30 17.32 24.45
N ARG A 84 -28.37 17.25 23.52
CA ARG A 84 -28.63 17.23 22.08
C ARG A 84 -28.71 15.79 21.60
N GLU A 85 -29.93 15.32 21.40
CA GLU A 85 -30.28 14.31 20.40
C GLU A 85 -30.44 15.00 19.03
N GLY A 86 -30.18 14.28 17.94
CA GLY A 86 -30.59 14.68 16.58
C GLY A 86 -29.54 15.38 15.72
N ALA A 87 -28.81 14.60 14.93
CA ALA A 87 -28.39 14.97 13.58
C ALA A 87 -28.33 13.68 12.76
N SER A 88 -29.52 13.16 12.44
CA SER A 88 -29.78 12.19 11.39
C SER A 88 -29.55 12.88 10.04
N ASP A 89 -28.45 12.54 9.37
CA ASP A 89 -28.34 12.71 7.92
C ASP A 89 -28.95 11.44 7.29
N ASP A 90 -30.27 11.32 7.36
CA ASP A 90 -31.07 10.38 6.59
C ASP A 90 -31.73 11.19 5.46
N ASP A 91 -31.05 11.25 4.31
CA ASP A 91 -31.72 11.44 3.03
C ASP A 91 -31.55 10.13 2.27
N GLU A 92 -32.52 9.23 2.46
CA GLU A 92 -32.86 8.18 1.51
C GLU A 92 -33.37 8.86 0.23
N GLU A 93 -32.60 8.76 -0.85
CA GLU A 93 -33.16 8.82 -2.20
C GLU A 93 -33.11 7.42 -2.80
N ASP A 94 -34.31 6.83 -2.79
CA ASP A 94 -34.91 5.93 -3.77
C ASP A 94 -34.07 5.74 -5.06
N MET A 95 -33.56 4.53 -5.26
CA MET A 95 -33.02 4.08 -6.55
C MET A 95 -33.82 2.88 -7.01
N GLY A 96 -34.81 3.18 -7.85
CA GLY A 96 -35.56 2.24 -8.63
C GLY A 96 -34.66 1.23 -9.34
N SER A 97 -35.09 -0.01 -9.26
CA SER A 97 -34.63 -1.15 -10.04
C SER A 97 -34.73 -0.86 -11.55
N ILE A 98 -33.60 -0.88 -12.26
CA ILE A 98 -33.58 -1.09 -13.70
C ILE A 98 -32.87 -2.40 -14.01
N SER A 99 -33.70 -3.32 -14.47
CA SER A 99 -33.42 -4.60 -15.08
C SER A 99 -32.83 -4.44 -16.49
N SER A 100 -31.95 -5.38 -16.84
CA SER A 100 -31.61 -5.87 -18.19
C SER A 100 -30.74 -4.94 -19.08
N GLY A 101 -29.76 -5.42 -19.85
CA GLY A 101 -29.93 -6.41 -20.93
C GLY A 101 -30.75 -5.77 -22.06
N SER A 102 -30.37 -5.69 -23.32
CA SER A 102 -29.31 -6.35 -24.09
C SER A 102 -29.15 -5.66 -25.46
N SER A 103 -28.28 -6.24 -26.29
CA SER A 103 -28.33 -6.33 -27.76
C SER A 103 -29.50 -5.68 -28.55
N LEU A 104 -29.10 -4.97 -29.62
CA LEU A 104 -29.55 -5.08 -31.02
C LEU A 104 -31.06 -5.30 -31.35
N SER A 105 -31.59 -4.39 -32.19
CA SER A 105 -32.71 -4.48 -33.18
C SER A 105 -33.84 -3.45 -32.94
N THR A 106 -33.96 -2.40 -33.77
CA THR A 106 -34.75 -2.21 -35.03
C THR A 106 -36.23 -1.80 -34.82
N VAL A 107 -36.58 -0.60 -35.35
CA VAL A 107 -37.89 -0.11 -35.90
C VAL A 107 -39.12 0.00 -34.98
N GLY A 108 -39.78 1.17 -35.02
CA GLY A 108 -41.25 1.28 -34.86
C GLY A 108 -41.75 2.47 -34.03
N GLU A 109 -42.62 3.29 -34.63
CA GLU A 109 -43.30 4.50 -34.12
C GLU A 109 -44.39 4.26 -33.04
N LEU A 110 -44.95 5.39 -32.56
CA LEU A 110 -46.20 5.66 -31.81
C LEU A 110 -46.00 5.91 -30.28
N GLN A 111 -46.17 7.12 -29.76
CA GLN A 111 -47.37 7.99 -29.61
C GLN A 111 -48.15 7.74 -28.31
N GLN A 112 -48.23 8.80 -27.48
CA GLN A 112 -49.19 9.10 -26.39
C GLN A 112 -49.51 8.01 -25.36
N GLN A 113 -49.20 8.30 -24.09
CA GLN A 113 -50.22 8.35 -23.05
C GLN A 113 -49.79 9.17 -21.82
N GLN A 114 -50.73 10.01 -21.39
CA GLN A 114 -50.79 10.87 -20.22
C GLN A 114 -51.60 10.12 -19.13
N GLU A 115 -51.65 10.69 -17.91
CA GLU A 115 -52.48 10.35 -16.73
C GLU A 115 -51.74 9.53 -15.66
N GLU A 116 -51.84 9.79 -14.35
CA GLU A 116 -52.58 10.74 -13.50
C GLU A 116 -52.02 10.46 -12.08
N MET A 117 -51.68 11.48 -11.28
CA MET A 117 -51.26 11.25 -9.89
C MET A 117 -52.08 12.10 -8.92
N VAL A 118 -52.87 11.37 -8.16
CA VAL A 118 -53.84 11.75 -7.14
C VAL A 118 -53.17 12.50 -5.98
N LEU A 119 -53.73 13.67 -5.67
CA LEU A 119 -53.48 14.44 -4.44
C LEU A 119 -54.21 13.76 -3.27
N LEU A 120 -53.44 13.26 -2.29
CA LEU A 120 -53.96 12.85 -0.98
C LEU A 120 -53.57 13.92 0.06
N ASP A 121 -54.56 14.70 0.47
CA ASP A 121 -54.51 15.57 1.65
C ASP A 121 -54.41 14.73 2.91
N SER A 122 -53.36 14.95 3.69
CA SER A 122 -53.21 14.39 5.05
C SER A 122 -53.35 15.52 6.09
N PRO A 123 -54.18 15.36 7.13
CA PRO A 123 -54.47 16.43 8.08
C PRO A 123 -53.29 16.73 9.01
N ARG A 124 -52.97 18.02 9.12
CA ARG A 124 -51.97 18.57 10.05
C ARG A 124 -52.41 18.37 11.51
N PRO A 125 -51.53 17.88 12.39
CA PRO A 125 -51.75 17.99 13.83
C PRO A 125 -51.41 19.41 14.31
N ASP A 126 -52.32 20.01 15.07
CA ASP A 126 -52.16 21.29 15.76
C ASP A 126 -51.02 21.21 16.77
N PHE A 127 -49.90 21.87 16.46
CA PHE A 127 -48.76 21.97 17.36
C PHE A 127 -48.86 23.24 18.19
N GLN A 128 -48.86 23.07 19.52
CA GLN A 128 -49.00 24.12 20.51
C GLN A 128 -47.87 25.15 20.44
N GLU A 129 -48.30 26.40 20.33
CA GLU A 129 -47.52 27.62 20.25
C GLU A 129 -47.06 28.03 21.67
N GLY A 130 -45.77 27.88 21.99
CA GLY A 130 -45.30 28.25 23.33
C GLY A 130 -43.79 28.25 23.60
N SER A 131 -42.94 27.67 22.75
CA SER A 131 -41.49 27.75 22.95
C SER A 131 -40.93 28.99 22.25
N LYS A 132 -40.41 29.96 23.01
CA LYS A 132 -39.59 31.07 22.51
C LYS A 132 -38.42 30.52 21.71
N LEU A 133 -38.62 30.40 20.39
CA LEU A 133 -37.63 29.96 19.43
C LEU A 133 -36.48 30.97 19.48
N ARG A 134 -35.37 30.57 20.10
CA ARG A 134 -34.12 31.32 20.02
C ARG A 134 -33.72 31.27 18.55
N VAL A 135 -34.02 32.33 17.80
CA VAL A 135 -33.58 32.49 16.41
C VAL A 135 -32.06 32.46 16.45
N ILE A 136 -31.49 31.28 16.19
CA ILE A 136 -30.06 31.16 15.95
C ILE A 136 -29.83 31.97 14.69
N PRO A 137 -29.06 33.08 14.75
CA PRO A 137 -28.79 33.86 13.55
C PRO A 137 -28.23 32.91 12.50
N PRO A 138 -28.67 33.02 11.23
CA PRO A 138 -28.22 32.15 10.16
C PRO A 138 -26.70 32.13 10.21
N TYR A 139 -26.15 30.94 10.40
CA TYR A 139 -24.72 30.73 10.44
C TYR A 139 -24.22 31.19 9.06
N HIS A 140 -23.72 32.42 8.97
CA HIS A 140 -22.92 32.87 7.85
C HIS A 140 -21.67 32.00 7.90
N SER A 141 -21.77 30.80 7.31
CA SER A 141 -20.61 30.03 6.93
C SER A 141 -19.81 31.01 6.09
N LYS A 142 -18.69 31.51 6.65
CA LYS A 142 -17.66 32.17 5.86
C LYS A 142 -17.48 31.27 4.67
N GLU A 143 -17.93 31.72 3.50
CA GLU A 143 -17.72 30.99 2.26
C GLU A 143 -16.21 30.84 2.18
N ASP A 144 -15.71 29.63 2.47
CA ASP A 144 -14.31 29.31 2.30
C ASP A 144 -13.96 29.80 0.89
N PRO A 145 -12.90 30.63 0.73
CA PRO A 145 -12.57 31.26 -0.55
C PRO A 145 -12.69 30.19 -1.64
N ILE A 146 -13.67 30.38 -2.52
CA ILE A 146 -14.20 29.35 -3.41
C ILE A 146 -13.01 28.70 -4.12
N PHE A 147 -12.69 27.46 -3.73
CA PHE A 147 -11.61 26.73 -4.36
C PHE A 147 -12.05 26.45 -5.80
N ASP A 148 -11.48 27.20 -6.74
CA ASP A 148 -11.78 27.03 -8.16
C ASP A 148 -11.24 25.69 -8.67
N LEU A 149 -12.12 24.68 -8.61
CA LEU A 149 -11.83 23.33 -9.07
C LEU A 149 -11.52 23.32 -10.57
N GLN A 150 -12.16 24.17 -11.37
CA GLN A 150 -11.95 24.22 -12.82
C GLN A 150 -10.54 24.74 -13.11
N GLN A 151 -10.13 25.85 -12.51
CA GLN A 151 -8.76 26.36 -12.66
C GLN A 151 -7.71 25.36 -12.16
N TYR A 152 -7.98 24.67 -11.04
CA TYR A 152 -7.09 23.62 -10.54
C TYR A 152 -6.94 22.46 -11.53
N MET A 153 -8.03 22.05 -12.17
CA MET A 153 -8.05 20.94 -13.13
C MET A 153 -7.45 21.33 -14.48
N ALA A 154 -7.70 22.55 -14.97
CA ALA A 154 -7.12 23.08 -16.20
C ALA A 154 -5.58 23.12 -16.14
N LYS A 155 -5.01 23.52 -14.99
CA LYS A 155 -3.55 23.49 -14.77
C LYS A 155 -2.93 22.08 -14.82
N ARG A 156 -3.76 21.05 -14.70
CA ARG A 156 -3.36 19.63 -14.66
C ARG A 156 -3.91 18.85 -15.84
N GLU A 157 -4.36 19.55 -16.88
CA GLU A 157 -4.83 18.89 -18.08
C GLU A 157 -3.65 18.24 -18.82
N MET A 158 -3.88 17.02 -19.28
CA MET A 158 -2.89 16.21 -19.99
C MET A 158 -3.38 15.92 -21.41
N THR A 159 -2.47 15.99 -22.38
CA THR A 159 -2.73 15.63 -23.77
C THR A 159 -2.90 14.11 -23.92
N ALA A 160 -3.53 13.68 -25.02
CA ALA A 160 -3.68 12.24 -25.31
C ALA A 160 -2.32 11.51 -25.31
N THR A 161 -1.28 12.11 -25.86
CA THR A 161 0.08 11.54 -25.85
C THR A 161 0.63 11.40 -24.43
N GLN A 162 0.46 12.41 -23.57
CA GLN A 162 0.90 12.34 -22.17
C GLN A 162 0.15 11.26 -21.40
N GLU A 163 -1.16 11.10 -21.62
CA GLU A 163 -1.96 10.04 -21.00
C GLU A 163 -1.53 8.64 -21.47
N LYS A 164 -1.15 8.46 -22.75
CA LYS A 164 -0.57 7.19 -23.22
C LYS A 164 0.72 6.85 -22.47
N TRP A 165 1.59 7.84 -22.27
CA TRP A 165 2.81 7.64 -21.49
C TRP A 165 2.51 7.34 -20.03
N ASN A 166 1.56 8.02 -19.40
CA ASN A 166 1.13 7.68 -18.04
C ASN A 166 0.68 6.22 -17.92
N ALA A 167 -0.06 5.71 -18.91
CA ALA A 167 -0.46 4.30 -18.95
C ALA A 167 0.75 3.36 -19.08
N LEU A 168 1.64 3.62 -20.05
CA LEU A 168 2.81 2.76 -20.31
C LEU A 168 3.77 2.71 -19.11
N THR A 169 3.96 3.83 -18.41
CA THR A 169 4.86 3.90 -17.25
C THR A 169 4.32 3.17 -16.01
N MET A 170 3.08 2.66 -16.04
CA MET A 170 2.55 1.76 -14.99
C MET A 170 3.03 0.31 -15.12
N ILE A 171 3.58 -0.10 -16.27
CA ILE A 171 3.98 -1.48 -16.58
C ILE A 171 5.18 -2.00 -15.77
N PRO A 172 6.27 -1.22 -15.53
CA PRO A 172 7.47 -1.75 -14.89
C PRO A 172 7.25 -2.34 -13.50
N SER A 173 6.45 -1.68 -12.65
CA SER A 173 6.20 -2.11 -11.26
C SER A 173 5.55 -3.51 -11.13
N PRO A 174 4.40 -3.80 -11.77
CA PRO A 174 3.81 -5.13 -11.72
C PRO A 174 4.70 -6.19 -12.40
N LEU A 175 5.38 -5.86 -13.50
CA LEU A 175 6.31 -6.79 -14.15
C LEU A 175 7.47 -7.17 -13.23
N TYR A 176 8.04 -6.20 -12.50
CA TYR A 176 9.06 -6.49 -11.49
C TYR A 176 8.52 -7.44 -10.41
N CYS A 177 7.32 -7.20 -9.89
CA CYS A 177 6.72 -8.06 -8.86
C CYS A 177 6.49 -9.49 -9.39
N ILE A 178 5.95 -9.63 -10.60
CA ILE A 178 5.74 -10.93 -11.25
C ILE A 178 7.09 -11.64 -11.46
N TYR A 179 8.07 -10.93 -12.02
CA TYR A 179 9.43 -11.46 -12.21
C TYR A 179 10.03 -11.93 -10.89
N PHE A 180 9.96 -11.11 -9.85
CA PHE A 180 10.53 -11.40 -8.53
C PHE A 180 9.93 -12.67 -7.92
N LEU A 181 8.61 -12.85 -8.01
CA LEU A 181 7.92 -14.05 -7.54
C LEU A 181 8.27 -15.29 -8.38
N LEU A 182 8.15 -15.21 -9.71
CA LEU A 182 8.31 -16.35 -10.61
C LEU A 182 9.75 -16.85 -10.72
N THR A 183 10.73 -15.98 -10.52
CA THR A 183 12.15 -16.36 -10.59
C THR A 183 12.75 -16.76 -9.25
N GLY A 184 11.96 -16.81 -8.17
CA GLY A 184 12.47 -17.23 -6.87
C GLY A 184 13.44 -16.24 -6.23
N ARG A 185 13.52 -14.99 -6.73
CA ARG A 185 14.44 -13.95 -6.22
C ARG A 185 14.18 -13.53 -4.78
N TRP A 186 13.05 -13.97 -4.23
CA TRP A 186 12.68 -13.82 -2.83
C TRP A 186 13.38 -14.82 -1.90
N LEU A 187 14.03 -15.86 -2.44
CA LEU A 187 14.81 -16.84 -1.66
C LEU A 187 16.31 -16.57 -1.83
N ASP A 188 17.00 -16.27 -0.74
CA ASP A 188 18.45 -16.06 -0.75
C ASP A 188 19.19 -17.40 -0.95
N PRO A 189 20.04 -17.54 -1.98
CA PRO A 189 20.88 -18.73 -2.16
C PRO A 189 21.77 -19.05 -0.96
N SER A 190 22.18 -18.04 -0.18
CA SER A 190 23.01 -18.25 1.02
C SER A 190 22.28 -19.06 2.10
N LEU A 191 20.95 -18.90 2.20
CA LEU A 191 20.12 -19.66 3.13
C LEU A 191 20.05 -21.13 2.71
N VAL A 192 19.90 -21.40 1.41
CA VAL A 192 19.92 -22.76 0.85
C VAL A 192 21.27 -23.43 1.13
N GLN A 193 22.37 -22.73 0.89
CA GLN A 193 23.71 -23.25 1.16
C GLN A 193 23.94 -23.52 2.64
N GLY A 194 23.41 -22.65 3.53
CA GLY A 194 23.45 -22.86 4.97
C GLY A 194 22.77 -24.17 5.38
N ILE A 195 21.60 -24.46 4.81
CA ILE A 195 20.86 -25.71 5.05
C ILE A 195 21.61 -26.93 4.50
N LEU A 196 22.19 -26.84 3.30
CA LEU A 196 22.98 -27.94 2.72
C LEU A 196 24.23 -28.29 3.55
N ASN A 197 24.82 -27.29 4.21
CA ASN A 197 25.97 -27.48 5.08
C ASN A 197 25.58 -28.02 6.47
N ASP A 198 24.30 -27.93 6.85
CA ASP A 198 23.80 -28.46 8.12
C ASP A 198 23.42 -29.94 7.97
N ALA A 199 24.32 -30.82 8.43
CA ALA A 199 24.13 -32.26 8.38
C ALA A 199 22.87 -32.77 9.09
N SER A 200 22.30 -31.98 10.01
CA SER A 200 21.09 -32.35 10.74
C SER A 200 19.81 -32.32 9.88
N TYR A 201 19.83 -31.58 8.77
CA TYR A 201 18.64 -31.38 7.93
C TYR A 201 18.26 -32.59 7.05
N ARG A 202 19.22 -33.48 6.76
CA ARG A 202 19.08 -34.56 5.74
C ARG A 202 17.94 -35.56 5.94
N TYR A 203 17.28 -35.58 7.09
CA TYR A 203 16.30 -36.62 7.42
C TYR A 203 14.84 -36.16 7.42
N ASN A 204 14.54 -34.86 7.26
CA ASN A 204 13.17 -34.35 7.32
C ASN A 204 12.89 -33.31 6.23
N VAL A 205 12.46 -33.77 5.05
CA VAL A 205 11.88 -32.87 4.04
C VAL A 205 10.51 -32.41 4.57
N PRO A 206 10.29 -31.10 4.77
CA PRO A 206 9.03 -30.60 5.33
C PRO A 206 7.86 -30.82 4.36
N ASP A 207 6.68 -31.07 4.92
CA ASP A 207 5.43 -31.01 4.16
C ASP A 207 5.23 -29.61 3.56
N GLY A 208 4.66 -29.56 2.34
CA GLY A 208 4.35 -28.30 1.65
C GLY A 208 5.42 -27.81 0.66
N CYS A 209 6.45 -28.60 0.37
CA CYS A 209 7.29 -28.36 -0.80
C CYS A 209 6.47 -28.50 -2.09
N LEU A 210 6.64 -27.56 -3.03
CA LEU A 210 6.01 -27.62 -4.34
C LEU A 210 6.82 -28.58 -5.22
N ALA A 211 6.56 -29.88 -5.07
CA ALA A 211 7.39 -30.97 -5.60
C ALA A 211 7.31 -31.19 -7.13
N HIS A 212 7.05 -30.16 -7.94
CA HIS A 212 6.85 -30.33 -9.39
C HIS A 212 8.05 -29.88 -10.21
N GLN A 213 8.50 -30.73 -11.14
CA GLN A 213 9.62 -30.44 -12.06
C GLN A 213 9.43 -29.14 -12.87
N SER A 214 8.22 -28.65 -13.04
CA SER A 214 7.97 -27.43 -13.84
C SER A 214 8.24 -26.12 -13.09
N TRP A 215 8.47 -26.14 -11.77
CA TRP A 215 8.57 -24.94 -10.93
C TRP A 215 9.88 -24.90 -10.13
N HIS A 216 11.02 -25.14 -10.78
CA HIS A 216 12.34 -25.14 -10.12
C HIS A 216 12.68 -23.85 -9.36
N ASN A 217 12.10 -22.71 -9.78
CA ASN A 217 12.31 -21.41 -9.15
C ASN A 217 11.36 -21.12 -7.98
N MET A 218 10.45 -22.04 -7.64
CA MET A 218 9.46 -21.86 -6.58
C MET A 218 9.36 -23.14 -5.72
N PRO A 219 10.39 -23.42 -4.90
CA PRO A 219 10.45 -24.65 -4.09
C PRO A 219 9.35 -24.73 -3.03
N ALA A 220 8.82 -23.57 -2.62
CA ALA A 220 7.65 -23.42 -1.76
C ALA A 220 6.94 -22.10 -2.09
N LEU A 221 5.80 -21.83 -1.44
CA LEU A 221 5.12 -20.55 -1.56
C LEU A 221 5.96 -19.40 -0.97
N PRO A 222 5.99 -18.22 -1.62
CA PRO A 222 6.62 -17.04 -1.05
C PRO A 222 5.97 -16.62 0.28
N PRO A 223 6.70 -15.94 1.18
CA PRO A 223 6.13 -15.42 2.42
C PRO A 223 4.90 -14.53 2.18
N LEU A 224 3.89 -14.61 3.06
CA LEU A 224 2.67 -13.81 2.95
C LEU A 224 2.94 -12.29 2.86
N PRO A 225 3.88 -11.69 3.61
CA PRO A 225 4.21 -10.28 3.45
C PRO A 225 4.72 -9.91 2.04
N VAL A 226 5.51 -10.80 1.41
CA VAL A 226 6.02 -10.62 0.03
C VAL A 226 4.86 -10.70 -0.96
N LEU A 227 3.96 -11.68 -0.80
CA LEU A 227 2.77 -11.80 -1.62
C LEU A 227 1.85 -10.58 -1.49
N ALA A 228 1.68 -10.04 -0.28
CA ALA A 228 0.89 -8.83 -0.05
C ALA A 228 1.48 -7.61 -0.80
N ALA A 229 2.79 -7.39 -0.73
CA ALA A 229 3.43 -6.34 -1.52
C ALA A 229 3.17 -6.53 -3.02
N ALA A 230 3.39 -7.73 -3.54
CA ALA A 230 3.19 -8.05 -4.95
C ALA A 230 1.75 -7.80 -5.39
N PHE A 231 0.77 -8.34 -4.65
CA PHE A 231 -0.64 -8.22 -4.97
C PHE A 231 -1.13 -6.78 -4.93
N GLY A 232 -0.72 -5.99 -3.94
CA GLY A 232 -1.08 -4.56 -3.90
C GLY A 232 -0.69 -3.83 -5.19
N ILE A 233 0.51 -4.09 -5.71
CA ILE A 233 1.01 -3.46 -6.94
C ILE A 233 0.36 -4.06 -8.20
N ILE A 234 0.30 -5.39 -8.29
CA ILE A 234 -0.23 -6.11 -9.44
C ILE A 234 -1.71 -5.80 -9.65
N PHE A 235 -2.52 -5.72 -8.58
CA PHE A 235 -3.94 -5.41 -8.70
C PHE A 235 -4.19 -3.92 -8.95
N HIS A 236 -3.35 -3.02 -8.48
CA HIS A 236 -3.50 -1.58 -8.77
C HIS A 236 -3.24 -1.25 -10.24
N ALA A 237 -2.19 -1.84 -10.83
CA ALA A 237 -1.70 -1.43 -12.14
C ALA A 237 -2.74 -1.53 -13.29
N PRO A 238 -3.58 -2.57 -13.41
CA PRO A 238 -4.60 -2.65 -14.45
C PRO A 238 -5.60 -1.49 -14.42
N PHE A 239 -6.04 -1.05 -13.24
CA PHE A 239 -7.01 0.04 -13.11
C PHE A 239 -6.39 1.39 -13.46
N SER A 240 -5.15 1.60 -13.03
CA SER A 240 -4.39 2.81 -13.38
C SER A 240 -4.09 2.89 -14.88
N PHE A 241 -3.64 1.77 -15.47
CA PHE A 241 -3.42 1.65 -16.90
C PHE A 241 -4.72 1.94 -17.66
N LEU A 242 -5.82 1.28 -17.29
CA LEU A 242 -7.13 1.45 -17.94
C LEU A 242 -7.64 2.89 -17.83
N TYR A 243 -7.46 3.54 -16.66
CA TYR A 243 -7.80 4.95 -16.47
C TYR A 243 -7.07 5.83 -17.48
N HIS A 244 -5.75 5.79 -17.53
CA HIS A 244 -4.96 6.61 -18.42
C HIS A 244 -5.19 6.26 -19.90
N TRP A 245 -5.28 4.97 -20.22
CA TRP A 245 -5.52 4.50 -21.58
C TRP A 245 -6.86 4.97 -22.13
N LYS A 246 -7.92 4.89 -21.33
CA LYS A 246 -9.26 5.37 -21.71
C LYS A 246 -9.27 6.88 -21.88
N TYR A 247 -8.57 7.62 -21.02
CA TYR A 247 -8.47 9.08 -21.12
C TYR A 247 -7.70 9.54 -22.36
N ALA A 248 -6.71 8.77 -22.79
CA ALA A 248 -5.98 9.04 -24.02
C ALA A 248 -6.82 8.89 -25.30
N HIS A 249 -7.91 8.11 -25.28
CA HIS A 249 -8.63 7.72 -26.51
C HIS A 249 -10.11 8.10 -26.54
N SER A 250 -10.79 8.18 -25.38
CA SER A 250 -12.25 8.16 -25.34
C SER A 250 -12.89 9.39 -24.71
N LEU A 251 -12.15 10.23 -23.98
CA LEU A 251 -12.72 11.38 -23.30
C LEU A 251 -12.41 12.67 -24.04
N PRO A 252 -13.43 13.43 -24.47
CA PRO A 252 -13.20 14.71 -25.12
C PRO A 252 -12.55 15.69 -24.12
N PRO A 253 -11.74 16.64 -24.61
CA PRO A 253 -11.25 17.75 -23.80
C PRO A 253 -12.41 18.43 -23.05
N GLY A 254 -12.19 18.79 -21.78
CA GLY A 254 -13.22 19.43 -20.95
C GLY A 254 -14.25 18.50 -20.28
N ALA A 255 -14.28 17.19 -20.60
CA ALA A 255 -15.13 16.25 -19.86
C ALA A 255 -14.74 16.21 -18.37
N ALA A 256 -15.72 16.01 -17.48
CA ALA A 256 -15.51 15.98 -16.03
C ALA A 256 -14.60 14.81 -15.61
N ARG A 257 -13.28 15.05 -15.64
CA ARG A 257 -12.25 14.06 -15.38
C ARG A 257 -12.29 13.52 -13.95
N THR A 258 -12.89 14.22 -12.99
CA THR A 258 -12.88 13.86 -11.56
C THR A 258 -13.98 12.88 -11.17
N THR A 259 -15.06 12.79 -11.95
CA THR A 259 -16.24 11.97 -11.62
C THR A 259 -16.27 10.65 -12.36
N HIS A 260 -15.44 10.49 -13.40
CA HIS A 260 -15.39 9.25 -14.18
C HIS A 260 -14.97 8.04 -13.31
N TRP A 261 -15.68 6.92 -13.48
CA TRP A 261 -15.52 5.73 -12.65
C TRP A 261 -14.11 5.15 -12.67
N SER A 262 -13.41 5.15 -13.81
CA SER A 262 -12.07 4.54 -13.91
C SER A 262 -11.05 5.29 -13.07
N ARG A 263 -11.15 6.62 -12.98
CA ARG A 263 -10.32 7.43 -12.09
C ARG A 263 -10.61 7.13 -10.62
N ARG A 264 -11.90 7.02 -10.27
CA ARG A 264 -12.30 6.67 -8.89
C ARG A 264 -11.78 5.30 -8.49
N MET A 265 -11.80 4.35 -9.43
CA MET A 265 -11.25 3.02 -9.23
C MET A 265 -9.73 3.05 -9.08
N ASP A 266 -9.00 3.74 -9.96
CA ASP A 266 -7.55 3.98 -9.81
C ASP A 266 -7.20 4.53 -8.42
N GLN A 267 -7.90 5.59 -7.98
CA GLN A 267 -7.70 6.18 -6.65
C GLN A 267 -8.09 5.24 -5.49
N ALA A 268 -9.13 4.42 -5.65
CA ALA A 268 -9.48 3.41 -4.66
C ALA A 268 -8.39 2.32 -4.59
N MET A 269 -7.82 1.93 -5.71
CA MET A 269 -6.79 0.90 -5.76
C MET A 269 -5.45 1.37 -5.18
N ILE A 270 -5.16 2.67 -5.14
CA ILE A 270 -4.05 3.21 -4.34
C ILE A 270 -4.21 2.86 -2.85
N HIS A 271 -5.42 2.95 -2.32
CA HIS A 271 -5.73 2.61 -0.93
C HIS A 271 -5.69 1.11 -0.67
N PHE A 272 -6.21 0.29 -1.61
CA PHE A 272 -6.04 -1.16 -1.57
C PHE A 272 -4.56 -1.56 -1.52
N ALA A 273 -3.75 -1.00 -2.44
CA ALA A 273 -2.31 -1.23 -2.47
C ALA A 273 -1.65 -0.81 -1.15
N SER A 274 -2.02 0.35 -0.61
CA SER A 274 -1.50 0.85 0.67
C SER A 274 -1.84 -0.07 1.84
N ALA A 275 -3.05 -0.64 1.89
CA ALA A 275 -3.42 -1.63 2.91
C ALA A 275 -2.53 -2.87 2.80
N CYS A 276 -2.33 -3.41 1.59
CA CYS A 276 -1.44 -4.54 1.37
C CYS A 276 0.00 -4.23 1.80
N MET A 277 0.51 -3.03 1.46
CA MET A 277 1.84 -2.58 1.87
C MET A 277 1.99 -2.47 3.38
N SER A 278 0.93 -2.08 4.10
CA SER A 278 0.99 -2.00 5.56
C SER A 278 1.23 -3.38 6.20
N TYR A 279 0.70 -4.46 5.61
CA TYR A 279 1.02 -5.82 6.04
C TYR A 279 2.43 -6.21 5.59
N ALA A 280 2.79 -5.91 4.33
CA ALA A 280 4.09 -6.24 3.76
C ALA A 280 5.26 -5.65 4.57
N THR A 281 5.08 -4.49 5.20
CA THR A 281 6.15 -3.84 5.99
C THR A 281 6.04 -4.07 7.49
N SER A 282 4.90 -4.52 8.02
CA SER A 282 4.73 -4.78 9.45
C SER A 282 4.77 -6.26 9.83
N GLY A 283 4.31 -7.15 8.95
CA GLY A 283 4.06 -8.56 9.25
C GLY A 283 2.99 -8.81 10.31
N SER A 284 2.27 -7.77 10.75
CA SER A 284 1.30 -7.82 11.85
C SER A 284 -0.12 -7.82 11.30
N TRP A 285 -0.89 -8.86 11.67
CA TRP A 285 -2.30 -8.98 11.29
C TRP A 285 -3.16 -7.87 11.90
N ASP A 286 -2.97 -7.54 13.17
CA ASP A 286 -3.72 -6.46 13.83
C ASP A 286 -3.50 -5.11 13.16
N PHE A 287 -2.23 -4.81 12.83
CA PHE A 287 -1.87 -3.58 12.12
C PHE A 287 -2.46 -3.56 10.71
N PHE A 288 -2.44 -4.69 10.00
CA PHE A 288 -3.06 -4.82 8.69
C PHE A 288 -4.57 -4.60 8.74
N VAL A 289 -5.29 -5.24 9.68
CA VAL A 289 -6.75 -5.08 9.80
C VAL A 289 -7.12 -3.63 10.08
N ALA A 290 -6.43 -2.96 11.00
CA ALA A 290 -6.67 -1.54 11.27
C ALA A 290 -6.47 -0.66 10.02
N ASN A 291 -5.39 -0.91 9.27
CA ASN A 291 -5.12 -0.19 8.01
C ASN A 291 -6.09 -0.56 6.89
N CYS A 292 -6.56 -1.81 6.84
CA CYS A 292 -7.56 -2.27 5.88
C CYS A 292 -8.88 -1.54 6.10
N LEU A 293 -9.35 -1.41 7.35
CA LEU A 293 -10.55 -0.65 7.69
C LEU A 293 -10.43 0.83 7.32
N PHE A 294 -9.30 1.45 7.64
CA PHE A 294 -9.04 2.85 7.27
C PHE A 294 -9.03 3.04 5.73
N ASN A 295 -8.31 2.19 5.00
CA ASN A 295 -8.23 2.28 3.55
C ASN A 295 -9.56 1.93 2.87
N ALA A 296 -10.35 1.01 3.42
CA ALA A 296 -11.70 0.70 2.92
C ALA A 296 -12.64 1.90 3.03
N ASP A 297 -12.63 2.64 4.16
CA ASP A 297 -13.36 3.92 4.27
C ASP A 297 -12.85 4.93 3.23
N CYS A 298 -11.54 5.01 3.02
CA CYS A 298 -10.97 5.89 2.01
C CYS A 298 -11.41 5.53 0.58
N MET A 299 -11.46 4.23 0.25
CA MET A 299 -11.95 3.70 -1.02
C MET A 299 -13.42 4.06 -1.23
N TYR A 300 -14.28 3.74 -0.25
CA TYR A 300 -15.71 4.09 -0.29
C TYR A 300 -15.92 5.57 -0.60
N ARG A 301 -15.13 6.44 0.03
CA ARG A 301 -15.24 7.89 -0.17
C ARG A 301 -14.79 8.38 -1.54
N GLN A 302 -14.06 7.60 -2.34
CA GLN A 302 -13.77 7.96 -3.73
C GLN A 302 -15.03 7.92 -4.61
N PHE A 303 -16.04 7.14 -4.19
CA PHE A 303 -17.27 6.95 -4.95
C PHE A 303 -18.38 7.94 -4.57
N LYS A 304 -18.16 8.80 -3.57
CA LYS A 304 -19.11 9.87 -3.24
C LYS A 304 -19.24 10.89 -4.37
N THR A 305 -20.42 11.47 -4.51
CA THR A 305 -20.75 12.47 -5.56
C THR A 305 -19.77 13.64 -5.57
N ARG A 306 -19.43 14.17 -4.39
CA ARG A 306 -18.50 15.31 -4.22
C ARG A 306 -17.09 14.83 -3.87
N VAL A 307 -16.14 15.01 -4.80
CA VAL A 307 -14.71 14.75 -4.57
C VAL A 307 -14.07 15.95 -3.87
N ARG A 308 -13.34 15.71 -2.77
CA ARG A 308 -12.60 16.74 -2.02
C ARG A 308 -11.09 16.50 -2.13
N PRO A 309 -10.39 17.11 -3.13
CA PRO A 309 -8.99 16.79 -3.43
C PRO A 309 -8.03 16.95 -2.26
N ARG A 310 -8.17 18.01 -1.45
CA ARG A 310 -7.33 18.25 -0.26
C ARG A 310 -7.43 17.12 0.76
N ARG A 311 -8.66 16.67 1.06
CA ARG A 311 -8.89 15.55 2.00
C ARG A 311 -8.36 14.24 1.44
N ASN A 312 -8.48 14.03 0.13
CA ASN A 312 -7.93 12.84 -0.52
C ASN A 312 -6.40 12.79 -0.40
N LYS A 313 -5.71 13.91 -0.65
CA LYS A 313 -4.25 14.00 -0.46
C LYS A 313 -3.83 13.65 0.97
N ILE A 314 -4.53 14.17 1.98
CA ILE A 314 -4.24 13.86 3.38
C ILE A 314 -4.37 12.36 3.66
N ARG A 315 -5.43 11.71 3.14
CA ARG A 315 -5.62 10.26 3.31
C ARG A 315 -4.52 9.43 2.66
N ILE A 316 -4.08 9.81 1.46
CA ILE A 316 -2.96 9.16 0.79
C ILE A 316 -1.69 9.32 1.62
N ILE A 317 -1.40 10.51 2.15
CA ILE A 317 -0.23 10.74 3.02
C ILE A 317 -0.31 9.85 4.27
N ILE A 318 -1.47 9.78 4.94
CA ILE A 318 -1.67 8.89 6.10
C ILE A 318 -1.41 7.43 5.71
N SER A 319 -1.89 7.00 4.55
CA SER A 319 -1.69 5.64 4.03
C SER A 319 -0.20 5.34 3.79
N ILE A 320 0.55 6.29 3.21
CA ILE A 320 1.99 6.21 3.01
C ILE A 320 2.74 6.11 4.34
N LEU A 321 2.39 6.98 5.30
CA LEU A 321 2.96 6.93 6.64
C LEU A 321 2.71 5.57 7.30
N ALA A 322 1.50 5.04 7.17
CA ALA A 322 1.14 3.79 7.81
C ALA A 322 1.99 2.59 7.36
N TYR A 323 2.34 2.47 6.06
CA TYR A 323 3.22 1.39 5.62
C TYR A 323 4.73 1.72 5.74
N THR A 324 5.13 2.97 5.92
CA THR A 324 6.56 3.34 6.08
C THR A 324 7.02 3.37 7.54
N ILE A 325 6.14 3.72 8.48
CA ILE A 325 6.43 3.73 9.93
C ILE A 325 6.96 2.38 10.45
N PRO A 326 6.41 1.21 10.07
CA PRO A 326 6.94 -0.08 10.49
C PRO A 326 8.42 -0.27 10.14
N ILE A 327 8.85 0.13 8.93
CA ILE A 327 10.25 0.02 8.50
C ILE A 327 11.15 0.84 9.44
N PHE A 328 10.75 2.08 9.74
CA PHE A 328 11.47 2.94 10.68
C PHE A 328 11.53 2.34 12.08
N ARG A 329 10.41 1.82 12.59
CA ARG A 329 10.32 1.25 13.95
C ARG A 329 11.18 0.00 14.14
N ARG A 330 11.43 -0.77 13.07
CA ARG A 330 12.35 -1.91 13.09
C ARG A 330 13.83 -1.49 13.15
N GLY A 331 14.14 -0.21 12.99
CA GLY A 331 15.51 0.31 13.00
C GLY A 331 16.23 0.22 11.65
N ASP A 332 15.51 -0.14 10.57
CA ASP A 332 16.07 -0.23 9.22
C ASP A 332 16.11 1.16 8.55
N ALA A 333 17.02 2.00 9.06
CA ALA A 333 17.14 3.39 8.64
C ALA A 333 17.58 3.52 7.17
N GLU A 334 18.43 2.61 6.68
CA GLU A 334 18.91 2.66 5.30
C GLU A 334 17.77 2.41 4.31
N LEU A 335 16.98 1.35 4.51
CA LEU A 335 15.84 1.05 3.64
C LEU A 335 14.76 2.13 3.72
N PHE A 336 14.50 2.62 4.93
CA PHE A 336 13.57 3.72 5.17
C PHE A 336 13.99 4.97 4.39
N LEU A 337 15.26 5.38 4.46
CA LEU A 337 15.77 6.57 3.75
C LEU A 337 15.72 6.39 2.23
N LYS A 338 16.11 5.21 1.70
CA LYS A 338 15.98 4.90 0.27
C LYS A 338 14.53 5.01 -0.21
N LEU A 339 13.60 4.43 0.54
CA LEU A 339 12.18 4.46 0.19
C LEU A 339 11.62 5.88 0.26
N TRP A 340 11.93 6.64 1.32
CA TRP A 340 11.50 8.03 1.44
C TRP A 340 12.10 8.93 0.38
N PHE A 341 13.35 8.73 -0.02
CA PHE A 341 13.95 9.46 -1.13
C PHE A 341 13.14 9.27 -2.41
N VAL A 342 12.78 8.03 -2.75
CA VAL A 342 11.91 7.71 -3.89
C VAL A 342 10.53 8.37 -3.73
N LEU A 343 9.91 8.27 -2.56
CA LEU A 343 8.59 8.83 -2.28
C LEU A 343 8.57 10.37 -2.34
N LEU A 344 9.62 11.04 -1.87
CA LEU A 344 9.73 12.50 -1.87
C LEU A 344 9.88 13.05 -3.29
N ILE A 345 10.74 12.43 -4.12
CA ILE A 345 10.89 12.82 -5.53
C ILE A 345 9.58 12.56 -6.28
N SER A 346 8.99 11.38 -6.09
CA SER A 346 7.70 11.01 -6.68
C SER A 346 6.59 12.00 -6.27
N GLY A 347 6.50 12.31 -4.98
CA GLY A 347 5.55 13.26 -4.42
C GLY A 347 5.77 14.68 -4.96
N TRP A 348 7.02 15.12 -5.12
CA TRP A 348 7.35 16.41 -5.72
C TRP A 348 6.88 16.50 -7.17
N LEU A 349 7.18 15.48 -8.00
CA LEU A 349 6.72 15.40 -9.39
C LEU A 349 5.18 15.45 -9.47
N PHE A 350 4.48 14.70 -8.62
CA PHE A 350 3.02 14.62 -8.61
C PHE A 350 2.33 15.85 -7.99
N ILE A 351 2.96 16.55 -7.06
CA ILE A 351 2.36 17.72 -6.42
C ILE A 351 2.62 18.97 -7.27
N GLN A 352 3.88 19.20 -7.67
CA GLN A 352 4.32 20.44 -8.30
C GLN A 352 4.14 20.46 -9.81
N TYR A 353 4.08 19.29 -10.47
CA TYR A 353 4.00 19.22 -11.93
C TYR A 353 5.08 20.06 -12.66
N PRO A 354 6.38 19.93 -12.31
CA PRO A 354 7.45 20.81 -12.80
C PRO A 354 7.66 20.77 -14.32
N ILE A 355 7.26 19.67 -14.98
CA ILE A 355 7.35 19.49 -16.44
C ILE A 355 5.95 19.34 -17.08
N GLY A 356 4.94 19.94 -16.47
CA GLY A 356 3.54 19.85 -16.93
C GLY A 356 3.02 18.42 -16.87
N GLY A 357 2.21 18.02 -17.86
CA GLY A 357 1.58 16.69 -17.91
C GLY A 357 2.57 15.51 -17.88
N TRP A 358 3.81 15.70 -18.32
CA TRP A 358 4.86 14.67 -18.26
C TRP A 358 5.31 14.32 -16.84
N SER A 359 5.01 15.19 -15.87
CA SER A 359 5.42 14.98 -14.47
C SER A 359 4.74 13.75 -13.89
N HIS A 360 3.55 13.40 -14.37
CA HIS A 360 2.81 12.24 -13.93
C HIS A 360 3.44 10.93 -14.45
N ALA A 361 3.87 10.90 -15.72
CA ALA A 361 4.63 9.77 -16.27
C ALA A 361 5.98 9.60 -15.55
N ALA A 362 6.69 10.70 -15.29
CA ALA A 362 7.93 10.69 -14.51
C ALA A 362 7.70 10.23 -13.06
N PHE A 363 6.57 10.58 -12.46
CA PHE A 363 6.15 10.05 -11.15
C PHE A 363 6.01 8.53 -11.19
N HIS A 364 5.33 7.95 -12.18
CA HIS A 364 5.21 6.49 -12.34
C HIS A 364 6.57 5.78 -12.51
N LEU A 365 7.47 6.35 -13.31
CA LEU A 365 8.81 5.80 -13.48
C LEU A 365 9.63 5.87 -12.19
N THR A 366 9.51 6.96 -11.43
CA THR A 366 10.23 7.11 -10.16
C THR A 366 9.68 6.15 -9.11
N ILE A 367 8.35 6.06 -8.97
CA ILE A 367 7.73 5.16 -7.98
C ILE A 367 7.92 3.68 -8.35
N ALA A 368 8.28 3.35 -9.59
CA ALA A 368 8.66 1.99 -9.99
C ALA A 368 9.93 1.46 -9.32
N PHE A 369 10.70 2.31 -8.63
CA PHE A 369 11.79 1.89 -7.76
C PHE A 369 11.35 1.54 -6.33
N ALA A 370 10.09 1.80 -5.95
CA ALA A 370 9.56 1.43 -4.64
C ALA A 370 9.32 -0.09 -4.46
N PRO A 371 8.80 -0.85 -5.46
CA PRO A 371 8.58 -2.29 -5.31
C PRO A 371 9.80 -3.08 -4.84
N PRO A 372 11.01 -2.94 -5.41
CA PRO A 372 12.20 -3.64 -4.90
C PRO A 372 12.46 -3.37 -3.41
N LEU A 373 12.32 -2.12 -2.97
CA LEU A 373 12.55 -1.73 -1.58
C LEU A 373 11.48 -2.32 -0.64
N LEU A 374 10.23 -2.35 -1.09
CA LEU A 374 9.12 -2.91 -0.31
C LEU A 374 9.21 -4.45 -0.23
N MET A 375 9.69 -5.12 -1.28
CA MET A 375 9.94 -6.56 -1.26
C MET A 375 11.07 -6.92 -0.29
N LEU A 376 12.17 -6.16 -0.29
CA LEU A 376 13.24 -6.33 0.70
C LEU A 376 12.70 -6.12 2.12
N ALA A 377 11.93 -5.04 2.34
CA ALA A 377 11.31 -4.77 3.64
C ALA A 377 10.42 -5.92 4.13
N ALA A 378 9.78 -6.63 3.21
CA ALA A 378 8.90 -7.77 3.48
C ALA A 378 9.68 -9.06 3.77
N LEU A 379 10.81 -9.28 3.11
CA LEU A 379 11.69 -10.43 3.35
C LEU A 379 12.33 -10.39 4.75
N ASP A 380 12.71 -9.21 5.22
CA ASP A 380 13.40 -9.03 6.50
C ASP A 380 12.46 -9.14 7.72
N LEU A 381 11.17 -9.39 7.50
CA LEU A 381 10.20 -9.53 8.58
C LEU A 381 10.36 -10.87 9.32
N PRO A 382 10.18 -10.89 10.66
CA PRO A 382 10.05 -12.14 11.41
C PRO A 382 8.95 -13.06 10.85
N ALA A 383 7.82 -12.49 10.44
CA ALA A 383 6.70 -13.20 9.82
C ALA A 383 7.05 -13.90 8.48
N SER A 384 8.20 -13.56 7.88
CA SER A 384 8.68 -14.18 6.63
C SER A 384 9.68 -15.31 6.87
N GLN A 385 10.33 -15.37 8.03
CA GLN A 385 11.51 -16.23 8.24
C GLN A 385 11.17 -17.73 8.22
N GLU A 386 10.02 -18.13 8.77
CA GLU A 386 9.61 -19.54 8.74
C GLU A 386 9.36 -20.03 7.31
N ALA A 387 8.64 -19.24 6.50
CA ALA A 387 8.37 -19.57 5.11
C ALA A 387 9.66 -19.60 4.27
N LEU A 388 10.59 -18.67 4.50
CA LEU A 388 11.90 -18.66 3.83
C LEU A 388 12.75 -19.88 4.21
N THR A 389 12.77 -20.25 5.49
CA THR A 389 13.48 -21.44 5.96
C THR A 389 12.91 -22.69 5.31
N ARG A 390 11.57 -22.83 5.29
CA ARG A 390 10.90 -23.96 4.62
C ARG A 390 11.19 -24.00 3.13
N ALA A 391 11.19 -22.86 2.45
CA ALA A 391 11.54 -22.77 1.04
C ALA A 391 12.99 -23.18 0.76
N ALA A 392 13.93 -22.77 1.62
CA ALA A 392 15.34 -23.15 1.52
C ALA A 392 15.55 -24.65 1.72
N GLN A 393 14.84 -25.22 2.69
CA GLN A 393 14.78 -26.66 2.95
C GLN A 393 14.27 -27.44 1.72
N CYS A 394 13.13 -27.04 1.16
CA CYS A 394 12.61 -27.64 -0.07
C CYS A 394 13.57 -27.52 -1.27
N ALA A 395 14.26 -26.39 -1.41
CA ALA A 395 15.27 -26.18 -2.45
C ALA A 395 16.47 -27.12 -2.27
N ALA A 396 17.00 -27.22 -1.05
CA ALA A 396 18.11 -28.11 -0.71
C ALA A 396 17.78 -29.58 -1.00
N ALA A 397 16.60 -30.04 -0.59
CA ALA A 397 16.12 -31.40 -0.86
C ALA A 397 15.96 -31.71 -2.37
N THR A 398 15.70 -30.69 -3.18
CA THR A 398 15.62 -30.83 -4.65
C THR A 398 17.01 -30.91 -5.29
N LEU A 399 18.01 -30.24 -4.71
CA LEU A 399 19.39 -30.25 -5.20
C LEU A 399 20.16 -31.54 -4.87
N GLU A 400 19.78 -32.26 -3.80
CA GLU A 400 20.38 -33.55 -3.45
C GLU A 400 19.84 -34.73 -4.29
N ARG A 401 18.73 -34.54 -5.01
CA ARG A 401 18.14 -35.52 -5.92
C ARG A 401 18.70 -35.36 -7.34
#